data_AF-A0A8S3BAZ7-F1
#
_entry.id   AF-A0A8S3BAZ7-F1
#
_cell.length_a   1.000
_cell.length_b   1.000
_cell.length_c   1.000
_cell.angle_alpha   90.00
_cell.angle_beta   90.00
_cell.angle_gamma   90.00
#
_symmetry.space_group_name_H-M   'P 1'
#
loop_
_entity.id
_entity.type
_entity.pdbx_description
1 polymer ?
#
loop_
_entity_poly.entity_id
_entity_poly.type
_entity_poly.pdbx_seq_one_letter_code
_entity_poly.pdbx_strand_id
1 'polypeptide(L)' 'RHDGKLWNLNNYRTDMIQALGGVEGILEHTLFKGTYFATWEGLFWEKASGFEESMRWKKLTNA' A
#
# COMPACT_ATOMS: atom_id res chain seq x y z
N ARG A 1 16.49 2.73 -24.09
CA ARG A 1 15.52 1.76 -23.54
C ARG A 1 15.14 0.84 -24.70
N HIS A 2 15.56 -0.43 -24.71
CA HIS A 2 15.37 -1.32 -25.88
C HIS A 2 14.48 -2.53 -25.57
N ASP A 3 14.68 -3.19 -24.42
CA ASP A 3 14.04 -4.50 -24.17
C ASP A 3 12.65 -4.43 -23.51
N GLY A 4 12.19 -3.24 -23.14
CA GLY A 4 10.88 -3.06 -22.51
C GLY A 4 10.75 -3.81 -21.17
N LYS A 5 9.54 -4.28 -20.86
CA LYS A 5 9.22 -5.00 -19.61
C LYS A 5 9.29 -6.50 -19.87
N LEU A 6 10.24 -7.19 -19.24
CA LEU A 6 10.52 -8.61 -19.49
C LEU A 6 9.61 -9.59 -18.72
N TRP A 7 8.81 -9.10 -17.78
CA TRP A 7 7.88 -9.91 -16.97
C TRP A 7 6.60 -9.15 -16.66
N ASN A 8 5.51 -9.89 -16.42
CA ASN A 8 4.24 -9.32 -15.99
C ASN A 8 3.69 -10.09 -14.78
N LEU A 9 3.51 -9.39 -13.65
CA LEU A 9 3.06 -9.96 -12.38
C LEU A 9 1.66 -9.48 -11.99
N ASN A 10 0.90 -8.91 -12.93
CA ASN A 10 -0.45 -8.42 -12.64
C ASN A 10 -1.39 -9.56 -12.17
N ASN A 11 -1.26 -10.76 -12.76
CA ASN A 11 -2.07 -11.92 -12.36
C ASN A 11 -1.73 -12.36 -10.93
N TYR A 12 -0.44 -12.42 -10.59
CA TYR A 12 0.01 -12.78 -9.25
C TYR A 12 -0.63 -11.91 -8.16
N ARG A 13 -0.78 -10.59 -8.41
CA ARG A 13 -1.48 -9.69 -7.49
C ARG A 13 -2.93 -10.12 -7.27
N THR A 14 -3.66 -10.38 -8.34
CA THR A 14 -5.08 -10.78 -8.28
C THR A 14 -5.22 -12.13 -7.58
N ASP A 15 -4.38 -13.11 -7.93
CA ASP A 15 -4.41 -14.45 -7.36
C ASP A 15 -4.09 -14.44 -5.87
N MET A 16 -3.15 -13.60 -5.43
CA MET A 16 -2.84 -13.44 -4.00
C MET A 16 -4.00 -12.85 -3.20
N ILE A 17 -4.71 -11.85 -3.74
CA ILE A 17 -5.90 -11.31 -3.07
C ILE A 17 -6.95 -12.41 -2.90
N GLN A 18 -7.18 -13.23 -3.93
CA GLN A 18 -8.14 -14.32 -3.86
C GLN A 18 -7.70 -15.42 -2.87
N ALA A 19 -6.42 -15.80 -2.90
CA ALA A 19 -5.87 -16.81 -1.99
C ALA A 19 -5.95 -16.41 -0.51
N LEU A 20 -5.96 -15.10 -0.21
CA LEU A 20 -6.11 -14.56 1.14
C LEU A 20 -7.57 -14.32 1.57
N GLY A 21 -8.56 -14.79 0.80
CA GLY A 21 -9.99 -14.63 1.13
C GLY A 21 -10.62 -13.37 0.57
N GLY A 22 -10.03 -12.78 -0.47
CA GLY A 22 -10.55 -11.57 -1.11
C GLY A 22 -10.21 -10.29 -0.33
N VAL A 23 -10.62 -9.14 -0.88
CA VAL A 23 -10.31 -7.84 -0.27
C VAL A 23 -10.97 -7.69 1.10
N GLU A 24 -12.23 -8.09 1.23
CA GLU A 24 -12.95 -7.99 2.50
C GLU A 24 -12.31 -8.85 3.60
N GLY A 25 -11.95 -10.11 3.31
CA GLY A 25 -11.27 -10.99 4.26
C GLY A 25 -9.92 -10.45 4.74
N ILE A 26 -9.16 -9.81 3.84
CA ILE A 26 -7.92 -9.11 4.22
C ILE A 26 -8.24 -7.93 5.15
N LEU A 27 -9.24 -7.12 4.83
CA LEU A 27 -9.56 -5.90 5.59
C LEU A 27 -10.10 -6.19 7.00
N GLU A 28 -10.66 -7.37 7.25
CA GLU A 28 -11.03 -7.81 8.60
C GLU A 28 -9.84 -7.93 9.56
N HIS A 29 -8.63 -8.10 9.02
CA HIS A 29 -7.38 -8.20 9.78
C HIS A 29 -6.68 -6.84 9.94
N THR A 30 -7.41 -5.74 9.72
CA THR A 30 -6.91 -4.37 9.78
C THR A 30 -7.84 -3.48 10.60
N LEU A 31 -7.45 -2.23 10.82
CA LEU A 31 -8.32 -1.21 11.44
C LEU A 31 -9.31 -0.56 10.46
N PHE A 32 -9.52 -1.12 9.26
CA PHE A 32 -10.38 -0.53 8.23
C PHE A 32 -11.79 -0.19 8.76
N LYS A 33 -12.46 -1.10 9.48
CA LYS A 33 -13.77 -0.82 10.09
C LYS A 33 -13.73 0.34 11.10
N GLY A 34 -12.60 0.53 11.80
CA GLY A 34 -12.39 1.63 12.73
C GLY A 34 -12.24 3.00 12.06
N THR A 35 -11.86 3.04 10.77
CA THR A 35 -11.84 4.29 9.98
C THR A 35 -13.22 4.74 9.54
N TYR A 36 -14.22 3.85 9.63
CA TYR A 36 -15.63 4.12 9.31
C TYR A 36 -15.91 4.50 7.85
N PHE A 37 -14.98 4.24 6.92
CA PHE A 37 -15.26 4.35 5.49
C PHE A 37 -16.29 3.30 5.05
N ALA A 38 -17.21 3.72 4.16
CA ALA A 38 -18.28 2.85 3.67
C ALA A 38 -17.79 1.81 2.64
N THR A 39 -16.69 2.09 1.94
CA THR A 39 -16.07 1.18 0.95
C THR A 39 -14.56 1.35 0.96
N TRP A 40 -13.85 0.30 0.56
CA TRP A 40 -12.39 0.33 0.35
C TRP A 40 -12.02 0.88 -1.03
N GLU A 41 -12.98 0.96 -1.96
CA GLU A 41 -12.77 1.50 -3.30
C GLU A 41 -12.39 2.98 -3.23
N GLY A 42 -11.38 3.37 -4.02
CA GLY A 42 -10.91 4.75 -4.06
C GLY A 42 -10.02 5.18 -2.89
N LEU A 43 -9.76 4.29 -1.92
CA LEU A 43 -8.74 4.55 -0.92
C LEU A 43 -7.35 4.54 -1.54
N PHE A 44 -6.53 5.48 -1.09
CA PHE A 44 -5.12 5.57 -1.42
C PHE A 44 -4.32 5.71 -0.13
N TRP A 45 -3.13 5.11 -0.13
CA TRP A 45 -2.17 5.31 0.94
C TRP A 45 -1.35 6.55 0.62
N GLU A 46 -1.39 7.55 1.50
CA GLU A 46 -0.43 8.65 1.42
C GLU A 46 0.96 8.05 1.66
N LYS A 47 1.87 8.23 0.68
CA LYS A 47 3.25 7.82 0.88
C LYS A 47 3.81 8.70 1.98
N ALA A 48 4.46 8.11 3.00
CA ALA A 48 5.14 8.85 4.05
C ALA A 48 6.24 9.71 3.42
N SER A 49 5.90 10.93 3.02
CA SER A 49 6.82 11.87 2.40
C SER A 49 6.74 13.23 3.05
N GLY A 50 5.55 13.74 3.40
CA GLY A 50 5.43 15.09 3.94
C GLY A 50 6.28 15.36 5.19
N PHE A 51 6.04 14.61 6.26
CA PHE A 51 6.76 14.81 7.52
C PHE A 51 8.19 14.26 7.48
N GLU A 52 8.39 13.04 6.97
CA GLU A 52 9.70 12.40 6.89
C GLU A 52 10.70 13.20 6.04
N GLU A 53 10.26 13.79 4.92
CA GLU A 53 11.11 14.63 4.08
C GLU A 53 11.50 15.92 4.81
N SER A 54 10.57 16.53 5.57
CA SER A 54 10.88 17.70 6.40
C SER A 54 11.92 17.42 7.47
N MET A 55 12.00 16.18 7.96
CA MET A 55 12.96 15.74 8.97
C MET A 55 14.27 15.26 8.34
N ARG A 56 14.23 14.68 7.13
CA ARG A 56 15.42 14.23 6.39
C ARG A 56 16.46 15.35 6.20
N TRP A 57 15.99 16.56 5.94
CA TRP A 57 16.87 17.72 5.70
C TRP A 57 17.26 18.45 6.99
N LYS A 58 16.73 18.04 8.15
CA LYS A 58 17.17 18.56 9.45
C LYS A 58 18.35 17.74 9.96
N LYS A 59 19.27 18.40 10.67
CA LYS A 59 20.39 17.73 11.32
C LYS A 59 19.87 16.99 12.55
N LEU A 60 19.83 15.66 12.46
CA LEU A 60 19.42 14.76 13.54
C LEU A 60 20.59 13.86 13.95
N THR A 61 20.54 13.34 15.18
CA THR A 61 21.48 12.31 15.66
C THR A 61 20.95 10.92 15.36
N ASN A 62 21.82 9.93 15.25
CA ASN A 62 21.48 8.53 14.91
C ASN A 62 21.03 7.71 16.14
N ALA A 63 20.11 8.24 16.95
CA ALA A 63 19.66 7.57 18.18
C ALA A 63 19.14 6.14 17.95
#